data_AF-A0A5E4S9Z6-F1
#
_entry.id   AF-A0A5E4S9Z6-F1
#
_cell.length_a   1.000
_cell.length_b   1.000
_cell.length_c   1.000
_cell.angle_alpha   90.00
_cell.angle_beta   90.00
_cell.angle_gamma   90.00
#
_symmetry.space_group_name_H-M   'P 1'
#
loop_
_entity.id
_entity.type
_entity.pdbx_description
1 polymer ?
#
loop_
_entity_poly.entity_id
_entity_poly.type
_entity_poly.pdbx_seq_one_letter_code
_entity_poly.pdbx_strand_id
1 'polypeptide(L)'
;MIADAIQALRSALQPCRNRESSSAYLTQATDTLQDRLQSCSPGSAELTRAIERVEAAFSGNDGWPLIKHCFERDVDRSAFVKRLVRNHVSTTQVGLEHVRRKTSDAQLDTAATQLCSALRPHIREEIVNRWSRAEDTGVHVTEGGAIAVGIPGTDLRLSLMDAGFSREGLNLSQAEVTQLLLARPAGTPPGTTLLDSMPTLTQGHALASFRMIGAAVRVDGSLPPGLDPEAVRGVAAAAHDALSHVTGTLAEREPLARFFHWVGDDLRAGQSRQAIATIRAQTSPQEDLRTDEIARALLASGQDVRRANGLRIGVERHRAAFHYDRAAQPRLAAEQYLAAAKIFAVAGDRMMAAGNYANAAEKLSACETFTPMVTALAHAIELYGDDFRAVSKLGSRCAEVFAARGFHISAAMVHELVVTRFDVLERGAGVNVAALDALIAEHVAKAEAAFAAVGLSAYDENVPSLIRAAIDARLDRFTTAEGLQGDGYRILFEDHSDMVSAEEFDKNASTEWILLRRGASTASHQVYELMTSATRHALFSSGSPHPYLRQPLTASDFIDGIDALDMLTAATAGTVAAGSVVPETTPQMETNLTTEWTRL
;
A
#
# COMPACT_ATOMS: atom_id res chain seq x y z
N MET A 1 10.11 53.51 -64.94
CA MET A 1 11.53 53.70 -64.54
C MET A 1 11.78 53.35 -63.07
N ILE A 2 11.16 53.99 -62.06
CA ILE A 2 11.37 53.60 -60.64
C ILE A 2 10.72 52.24 -60.29
N ALA A 3 9.54 51.96 -60.85
CA ALA A 3 8.85 50.68 -60.64
C ALA A 3 9.62 49.49 -61.23
N ASP A 4 10.23 49.68 -62.41
CA ASP A 4 11.00 48.63 -63.10
C ASP A 4 12.32 48.32 -62.38
N ALA A 5 12.93 49.34 -61.77
CA ALA A 5 14.13 49.16 -60.93
C ALA A 5 13.81 48.39 -59.63
N ILE A 6 12.64 48.61 -59.02
CA ILE A 6 12.18 47.86 -57.84
C ILE A 6 11.83 46.41 -58.21
N GLN A 7 11.21 46.19 -59.37
CA GLN A 7 10.91 44.86 -59.90
C GLN A 7 12.21 44.09 -60.15
N ALA A 8 13.20 44.73 -60.78
CA ALA A 8 14.53 44.16 -61.05
C ALA A 8 15.33 43.87 -59.77
N LEU A 9 15.24 44.72 -58.75
CA LEU A 9 15.84 44.47 -57.43
C LEU A 9 15.15 43.29 -56.71
N ARG A 10 13.82 43.15 -56.81
CA ARG A 10 13.10 42.00 -56.23
C ARG A 10 13.45 40.69 -56.93
N SER A 11 13.55 40.68 -58.26
CA SER A 11 13.93 39.50 -59.03
C SER A 11 15.44 39.20 -58.97
N ALA A 12 16.29 40.17 -58.65
CA ALA A 12 17.71 39.95 -58.36
C ALA A 12 17.97 39.48 -56.91
N LEU A 13 17.12 39.86 -55.95
CA LEU A 13 17.20 39.41 -54.54
C LEU A 13 16.50 38.05 -54.31
N GLN A 14 15.56 37.64 -55.16
CA GLN A 14 14.86 36.35 -55.07
C GLN A 14 15.79 35.12 -55.17
N PRO A 15 16.79 35.07 -56.07
CA PRO A 15 17.77 33.99 -56.12
C PRO A 15 18.75 34.00 -54.94
N CYS A 16 18.99 35.17 -54.34
CA CYS A 16 19.88 35.31 -53.18
C CYS A 16 19.20 34.89 -51.87
N ARG A 17 17.87 35.04 -51.74
CA ARG A 17 17.09 34.48 -50.61
C ARG A 17 16.92 32.97 -50.66
N ASN A 18 16.98 32.37 -51.85
CA ASN A 18 16.85 30.92 -52.04
C ASN A 18 18.19 30.15 -51.91
N ARG A 19 19.22 30.78 -51.34
CA ARG A 19 20.55 30.17 -51.13
C ARG A 19 20.94 30.01 -49.67
N GLU A 20 20.05 30.27 -48.73
CA GLU A 20 20.13 29.57 -47.44
C GLU A 20 19.67 28.14 -47.73
N SER A 21 20.58 27.17 -47.61
CA SER A 21 20.24 25.77 -47.79
C SER A 21 19.03 25.46 -46.89
N SER A 22 18.08 24.64 -47.35
CA SER A 22 16.92 24.30 -46.52
C SER A 22 17.29 23.69 -45.16
N SER A 23 18.49 23.12 -45.05
CA SER A 23 19.12 22.72 -43.79
C SER A 23 19.41 23.91 -42.88
N ALA A 24 19.94 25.03 -43.40
CA ALA A 24 20.17 26.25 -42.65
C ALA A 24 18.87 26.90 -42.17
N TYR A 25 17.79 26.83 -42.96
CA TYR A 25 16.46 27.30 -42.53
C TYR A 25 15.92 26.47 -41.35
N LEU A 26 16.10 25.14 -41.38
CA LEU A 26 15.69 24.26 -40.29
C LEU A 26 16.48 24.55 -39.02
N THR A 27 17.81 24.66 -39.11
CA THR A 27 18.68 25.04 -37.98
C THR A 27 18.29 26.39 -37.42
N GLN A 28 18.12 27.42 -38.26
CA GLN A 28 17.72 28.76 -37.83
C GLN A 28 16.36 28.77 -37.12
N ALA A 29 15.39 27.97 -37.60
CA ALA A 29 14.09 27.87 -36.95
C ALA A 29 14.20 27.25 -35.56
N THR A 30 15.00 26.19 -35.39
CA THR A 30 15.26 25.53 -34.10
C THR A 30 16.03 26.45 -33.15
N ASP A 31 17.08 27.13 -33.62
CA ASP A 31 17.85 28.09 -32.81
C ASP A 31 16.96 29.23 -32.32
N THR A 32 16.12 29.77 -33.21
CA THR A 32 15.14 30.81 -32.84
C THR A 32 14.16 30.29 -31.79
N LEU A 33 13.70 29.04 -31.89
CA LEU A 33 12.81 28.46 -30.88
C LEU A 33 13.53 28.35 -29.53
N GLN A 34 14.76 27.86 -29.51
CA GLN A 34 15.56 27.70 -28.30
C GLN A 34 15.79 29.04 -27.59
N ASP A 35 16.17 30.08 -28.35
CA ASP A 35 16.33 31.44 -27.82
C ASP A 35 15.03 31.98 -27.20
N ARG A 36 13.88 31.68 -27.82
CA ARG A 36 12.57 32.14 -27.33
C ARG A 36 12.11 31.37 -26.11
N LEU A 37 12.43 30.08 -26.00
CA LEU A 37 12.17 29.29 -24.79
C LEU A 37 12.95 29.82 -23.57
N GLN A 38 14.12 30.43 -23.80
CA GLN A 38 14.93 31.04 -22.73
C GLN A 38 14.52 32.49 -22.40
N SER A 39 14.08 33.27 -23.39
CA SER A 39 13.91 34.72 -23.24
C SER A 39 12.46 35.21 -23.12
N CYS A 40 11.47 34.39 -23.50
CA CYS A 40 10.07 34.82 -23.54
C CYS A 40 9.23 34.25 -22.39
N SER A 41 8.14 34.95 -22.06
CA SER A 41 7.18 34.47 -21.06
C SER A 41 6.31 33.32 -21.61
N PRO A 42 5.84 32.40 -20.74
CA PRO A 42 4.85 31.40 -21.10
C PRO A 42 3.63 32.09 -21.71
N GLY A 43 3.29 31.76 -22.96
CA GLY A 43 2.11 32.32 -23.66
C GLY A 43 2.33 33.58 -24.49
N SER A 44 3.58 34.04 -24.64
CA SER A 44 3.91 35.12 -25.59
C SER A 44 3.57 34.72 -27.03
N ALA A 45 3.13 35.71 -27.83
CA ALA A 45 2.87 35.52 -29.24
C ALA A 45 4.16 35.24 -30.04
N GLU A 46 5.30 35.75 -29.54
CA GLU A 46 6.63 35.43 -30.06
C GLU A 46 6.92 33.94 -29.97
N LEU A 47 6.66 33.32 -28.82
CA LEU A 47 6.88 31.89 -28.63
C LEU A 47 5.94 31.05 -29.51
N THR A 48 4.65 31.40 -29.59
CA THR A 48 3.72 30.72 -30.50
C THR A 48 4.20 30.78 -31.95
N ARG A 49 4.63 31.96 -32.42
CA ARG A 49 5.17 32.12 -33.79
C ARG A 49 6.45 31.32 -34.01
N ALA A 50 7.31 31.19 -33.00
CA ALA A 50 8.52 30.38 -33.10
C ALA A 50 8.19 28.88 -33.23
N ILE A 51 7.24 28.38 -32.43
CA ILE A 51 6.73 27.00 -32.52
C ILE A 51 6.15 26.74 -33.91
N GLU A 52 5.26 27.61 -34.41
CA GLU A 52 4.63 27.46 -35.72
C GLU A 52 5.65 27.44 -36.88
N ARG A 53 6.75 28.21 -36.77
CA ARG A 53 7.84 28.18 -37.76
C ARG A 53 8.56 26.84 -37.78
N VAL A 54 8.86 26.28 -36.60
CA VAL A 54 9.49 24.96 -36.48
C VAL A 54 8.54 23.87 -37.02
N GLU A 55 7.25 23.94 -36.68
CA GLU A 55 6.24 23.04 -37.24
C GLU A 55 6.18 23.09 -38.77
N ALA A 56 6.23 24.29 -39.36
CA ALA A 56 6.26 24.47 -40.80
C ALA A 56 7.56 23.95 -41.43
N ALA A 57 8.72 24.17 -40.79
CA ALA A 57 10.01 23.71 -41.27
C ALA A 57 10.08 22.17 -41.33
N PHE A 58 9.68 21.48 -40.27
CA PHE A 58 9.65 20.02 -40.22
C PHE A 58 8.52 19.41 -41.08
N SER A 59 7.44 20.16 -41.32
CA SER A 59 6.40 19.80 -42.31
C SER A 59 6.80 20.11 -43.75
N GLY A 60 7.93 20.80 -43.99
CA GLY A 60 8.48 21.12 -45.30
C GLY A 60 9.31 19.98 -45.90
N ASN A 61 9.52 20.00 -47.22
CA ASN A 61 10.10 18.89 -47.98
C ASN A 61 11.49 18.42 -47.50
N ASP A 62 12.24 19.30 -46.84
CA ASP A 62 13.61 19.01 -46.40
C ASP A 62 13.69 18.56 -44.92
N GLY A 63 12.79 19.02 -44.06
CA GLY A 63 12.74 18.60 -42.65
C GLY A 63 12.01 17.26 -42.43
N TRP A 64 11.02 16.95 -43.26
CA TRP A 64 10.26 15.71 -43.13
C TRP A 64 11.06 14.43 -43.35
N PRO A 65 12.00 14.33 -44.30
CA PRO A 65 12.87 13.15 -44.42
C PRO A 65 13.58 12.78 -43.12
N LEU A 66 14.02 13.77 -42.33
CA LEU A 66 14.67 13.54 -41.02
C LEU A 66 13.70 12.89 -40.03
N ILE A 67 12.49 13.43 -39.91
CA ILE A 67 11.46 12.88 -39.01
C ILE A 67 10.94 11.53 -39.52
N LYS A 68 10.70 11.39 -40.82
CA LYS A 68 10.20 10.16 -41.44
C LYS A 68 11.17 8.99 -41.27
N HIS A 69 12.48 9.27 -41.22
CA HIS A 69 13.49 8.25 -40.90
C HIS A 69 13.37 7.79 -39.44
N CYS A 70 12.87 8.62 -38.53
CA CYS A 70 12.77 8.30 -37.12
C CYS A 70 11.51 7.48 -36.75
N PHE A 71 10.41 7.67 -37.48
CA PHE A 71 9.08 7.15 -37.08
C PHE A 71 8.40 6.28 -38.15
N GLU A 72 7.63 5.29 -37.69
CA GLU A 72 6.64 4.53 -38.45
C GLU A 72 5.36 5.37 -38.56
N ARG A 73 4.77 5.36 -39.76
CA ARG A 73 3.77 6.36 -40.14
C ARG A 73 2.40 5.94 -39.63
N ASP A 74 1.73 6.78 -38.85
CA ASP A 74 0.35 6.48 -38.41
C ASP A 74 -0.67 7.62 -38.55
N VAL A 75 -0.27 8.82 -39.01
CA VAL A 75 -1.18 9.98 -39.14
C VAL A 75 -0.77 10.93 -40.28
N ASP A 76 -1.62 11.92 -40.56
CA ASP A 76 -1.32 13.14 -41.33
C ASP A 76 0.01 13.80 -40.87
N ARG A 77 0.80 14.25 -41.85
CA ARG A 77 2.15 14.81 -41.66
C ARG A 77 2.13 16.04 -40.75
N SER A 78 1.19 16.96 -40.97
CA SER A 78 1.13 18.21 -40.20
C SER A 78 0.75 17.92 -38.76
N ALA A 79 -0.25 17.06 -38.54
CA ALA A 79 -0.68 16.68 -37.20
C ALA A 79 0.44 15.99 -36.40
N PHE A 80 1.21 15.10 -37.04
CA PHE A 80 2.31 14.39 -36.41
C PHE A 80 3.45 15.35 -35.99
N VAL A 81 3.89 16.23 -36.90
CA VAL A 81 4.94 17.21 -36.61
C VAL A 81 4.51 18.15 -35.48
N LYS A 82 3.26 18.63 -35.48
CA LYS A 82 2.72 19.45 -34.38
C LYS A 82 2.82 18.75 -33.03
N ARG A 83 2.48 17.46 -32.99
CA ARG A 83 2.57 16.65 -31.78
C ARG A 83 4.02 16.51 -31.30
N LEU A 84 4.93 16.23 -32.22
CA LEU A 84 6.36 16.08 -31.95
C LEU A 84 6.98 17.38 -31.43
N VAL A 85 6.76 18.50 -32.12
CA VAL A 85 7.28 19.82 -31.73
C VAL A 85 6.71 20.24 -30.37
N ARG A 86 5.42 20.00 -30.12
CA ARG A 86 4.80 20.26 -28.81
C ARG A 86 5.48 19.45 -27.70
N ASN A 87 5.75 18.18 -27.94
CA ASN A 87 6.40 17.31 -26.96
C ASN A 87 7.87 17.71 -26.71
N HIS A 88 8.59 18.16 -27.74
CA HIS A 88 9.92 18.74 -27.59
C HIS A 88 9.90 20.03 -26.76
N VAL A 89 8.98 20.95 -27.07
CA VAL A 89 8.84 22.22 -26.33
C VAL A 89 8.52 21.98 -24.85
N SER A 90 7.72 20.96 -24.52
CA SER A 90 7.45 20.60 -23.12
C SER A 90 8.66 20.08 -22.34
N THR A 91 9.83 19.91 -22.97
CA THR A 91 11.08 19.57 -22.26
C THR A 91 11.74 20.76 -21.55
N THR A 92 11.15 21.95 -21.62
CA THR A 92 11.57 23.17 -20.92
C THR A 92 10.45 23.67 -20.03
N GLN A 93 10.76 24.38 -18.93
CA GLN A 93 9.73 24.90 -18.03
C GLN A 93 8.78 25.87 -18.76
N VAL A 94 9.33 26.87 -19.45
CA VAL A 94 8.55 27.88 -20.21
C VAL A 94 7.67 27.22 -21.27
N GLY A 95 8.21 26.23 -21.97
CA GLY A 95 7.48 25.48 -23.00
C GLY A 95 6.36 24.62 -22.40
N LEU A 96 6.61 23.91 -21.31
CA LEU A 96 5.58 23.12 -20.61
C LEU A 96 4.42 24.02 -20.13
N GLU A 97 4.74 25.15 -19.50
CA GLU A 97 3.73 26.13 -19.06
C GLU A 97 2.97 26.75 -20.23
N HIS A 98 3.62 26.99 -21.38
CA HIS A 98 2.95 27.44 -22.60
C HIS A 98 1.93 26.41 -23.10
N VAL A 99 2.31 25.13 -23.13
CA VAL A 99 1.48 24.05 -23.64
C VAL A 99 0.31 23.74 -22.70
N ARG A 100 0.53 23.78 -21.38
CA ARG A 100 -0.52 23.57 -20.35
C ARG A 100 -1.70 24.54 -20.44
N ARG A 101 -1.52 25.71 -21.07
CA ARG A 101 -2.62 26.65 -21.34
C ARG A 101 -3.66 26.11 -22.32
N LYS A 102 -3.31 25.11 -23.14
CA LYS A 102 -4.16 24.58 -24.22
C LYS A 102 -4.33 23.06 -24.19
N THR A 103 -3.57 22.33 -23.37
CA THR A 103 -3.52 20.87 -23.38
C THR A 103 -3.31 20.37 -21.95
N SER A 104 -4.09 19.38 -21.53
CA SER A 104 -3.92 18.77 -20.20
C SER A 104 -2.70 17.86 -20.15
N ASP A 105 -2.17 17.61 -18.95
CA ASP A 105 -1.03 16.69 -18.76
C ASP A 105 -1.36 15.28 -19.28
N ALA A 106 -2.58 14.78 -19.09
CA ALA A 106 -3.01 13.49 -19.63
C ALA A 106 -2.99 13.44 -21.18
N GLN A 107 -3.34 14.55 -21.84
CA GLN A 107 -3.26 14.65 -23.30
C GLN A 107 -1.81 14.73 -23.78
N LEU A 108 -0.92 15.39 -23.02
CA LEU A 108 0.51 15.42 -23.32
C LEU A 108 1.17 14.06 -23.16
N ASP A 109 0.80 13.35 -22.10
CA ASP A 109 1.28 12.00 -21.83
C ASP A 109 0.82 11.01 -22.92
N THR A 110 -0.46 11.07 -23.31
CA THR A 110 -1.00 10.29 -24.45
C THR A 110 -0.23 10.59 -25.74
N ALA A 111 0.08 11.87 -26.00
CA ALA A 111 0.85 12.26 -27.17
C ALA A 111 2.29 11.74 -27.12
N ALA A 112 2.92 11.75 -25.94
CA ALA A 112 4.25 11.18 -25.74
C ALA A 112 4.26 9.67 -26.00
N THR A 113 3.29 8.93 -25.45
CA THR A 113 3.11 7.50 -25.68
C THR A 113 2.97 7.19 -27.17
N GLN A 114 2.11 7.91 -27.89
CA GLN A 114 1.91 7.74 -29.34
C GLN A 114 3.16 8.03 -30.16
N LEU A 115 3.99 8.99 -29.73
CA LEU A 115 5.27 9.26 -30.39
C LEU A 115 6.29 8.15 -30.12
N CYS A 116 6.34 7.63 -28.88
CA CYS A 116 7.21 6.53 -28.51
C CYS A 116 6.84 5.24 -29.25
N SER A 117 5.55 4.91 -29.33
CA SER A 117 5.06 3.73 -30.06
C SER A 117 5.32 3.81 -31.55
N ALA A 118 5.39 5.03 -32.10
CA ALA A 118 5.70 5.27 -33.51
C ALA A 118 7.20 5.26 -33.81
N LEU A 119 8.10 5.13 -32.83
CA LEU A 119 9.55 5.06 -33.12
C LEU A 119 9.87 3.82 -33.95
N ARG A 120 10.69 3.98 -34.98
CA ARG A 120 11.21 2.82 -35.71
C ARG A 120 12.12 1.98 -34.80
N PRO A 121 12.15 0.64 -34.95
CA PRO A 121 12.93 -0.23 -34.10
C PRO A 121 14.41 0.17 -33.96
N HIS A 122 15.09 0.49 -35.08
CA HIS A 122 16.49 0.90 -35.07
C HIS A 122 16.75 2.24 -34.37
N ILE A 123 15.74 3.12 -34.31
CA ILE A 123 15.85 4.43 -33.64
C ILE A 123 15.66 4.26 -32.14
N ARG A 124 14.69 3.44 -31.72
CA ARG A 124 14.53 3.03 -30.32
C ARG A 124 15.82 2.37 -29.81
N GLU A 125 16.39 1.46 -30.59
CA GLU A 125 17.65 0.78 -30.25
C GLU A 125 18.82 1.77 -30.12
N GLU A 126 18.96 2.72 -31.05
CA GLU A 126 19.97 3.78 -30.97
C GLU A 126 19.79 4.68 -29.73
N ILE A 127 18.55 5.01 -29.35
CA ILE A 127 18.25 5.75 -28.10
C ILE A 127 18.76 4.96 -26.89
N VAL A 128 18.39 3.68 -26.79
CA VAL A 128 18.79 2.80 -25.68
C VAL A 128 20.31 2.64 -25.61
N ASN A 129 20.96 2.39 -26.76
CA ASN A 129 22.40 2.18 -26.83
C ASN A 129 23.20 3.40 -26.34
N ARG A 130 22.68 4.62 -26.53
CA ARG A 130 23.32 5.86 -26.06
C ARG A 130 23.38 5.95 -24.53
N TRP A 131 22.45 5.34 -23.79
CA TRP A 131 22.42 5.40 -22.33
C TRP A 131 23.65 4.79 -21.67
N SER A 132 24.32 3.86 -22.36
CA SER A 132 25.57 3.24 -21.92
C SER A 132 26.83 4.08 -22.19
N ARG A 133 26.72 5.18 -22.96
CA ARG A 133 27.86 6.02 -23.34
C ARG A 133 28.25 6.95 -22.18
N ALA A 134 29.54 7.27 -22.08
CA ALA A 134 30.05 8.17 -21.05
C ALA A 134 29.64 9.64 -21.29
N GLU A 135 29.45 10.01 -22.56
CA GLU A 135 29.05 11.33 -23.05
C GLU A 135 27.94 11.16 -24.09
N ASP A 136 27.13 12.20 -24.28
CA ASP A 136 25.99 12.20 -25.22
C ASP A 136 25.03 11.01 -25.04
N THR A 137 24.57 10.81 -23.80
CA THR A 137 23.58 9.78 -23.47
C THR A 137 22.22 10.06 -24.13
N GLY A 138 21.99 11.29 -24.57
CA GLY A 138 20.69 11.77 -25.04
C GLY A 138 19.62 11.81 -23.94
N VAL A 139 19.97 11.57 -22.67
CA VAL A 139 19.04 11.65 -21.53
C VAL A 139 19.13 13.04 -20.93
N HIS A 140 17.99 13.63 -20.62
CA HIS A 140 17.89 14.94 -20.00
C HIS A 140 16.92 14.87 -18.82
N VAL A 141 17.26 15.57 -17.73
CA VAL A 141 16.31 15.91 -16.67
C VAL A 141 15.83 17.32 -16.95
N THR A 142 14.54 17.48 -17.19
CA THR A 142 13.96 18.78 -17.55
C THR A 142 13.74 19.63 -16.29
N GLU A 143 13.78 20.95 -16.44
CA GLU A 143 13.43 21.89 -15.36
C GLU A 143 11.97 21.71 -14.88
N GLY A 144 11.10 21.20 -15.76
CA GLY A 144 9.73 20.83 -15.43
C GLY A 144 9.60 19.51 -14.65
N GLY A 145 10.71 18.86 -14.29
CA GLY A 145 10.73 17.67 -13.46
C GLY A 145 10.43 16.36 -14.19
N ALA A 146 10.57 16.32 -15.52
CA ALA A 146 10.36 15.11 -16.33
C ALA A 146 11.67 14.58 -16.93
N ILE A 147 11.64 13.33 -17.38
CA ILE A 147 12.75 12.73 -18.14
C ILE A 147 12.51 13.05 -19.62
N ALA A 148 13.54 13.49 -20.34
CA ALA A 148 13.46 13.65 -21.78
C ALA A 148 14.57 12.88 -22.50
N VAL A 149 14.25 12.30 -23.64
CA VAL A 149 15.21 11.56 -24.48
C VAL A 149 15.37 12.23 -25.84
N GLY A 150 16.60 12.45 -26.28
CA GLY A 150 16.92 12.98 -27.60
C GLY A 150 16.59 11.98 -28.69
N ILE A 151 16.07 12.47 -29.83
CA ILE A 151 15.80 11.64 -31.00
C ILE A 151 17.07 11.63 -31.88
N PRO A 152 17.70 10.46 -32.12
CA PRO A 152 18.91 10.36 -32.91
C PRO A 152 18.82 11.04 -34.28
N GLY A 153 19.85 11.81 -34.63
CA GLY A 153 19.92 12.53 -35.90
C GLY A 153 19.05 13.78 -35.99
N THR A 154 18.48 14.24 -34.86
CA THR A 154 17.71 15.49 -34.77
C THR A 154 18.02 16.23 -33.47
N ASP A 155 17.69 17.51 -33.39
CA ASP A 155 17.76 18.30 -32.16
C ASP A 155 16.49 18.17 -31.28
N LEU A 156 15.54 17.33 -31.70
CA LEU A 156 14.26 17.15 -31.03
C LEU A 156 14.39 16.16 -29.88
N ARG A 157 13.50 16.32 -28.90
CA ARG A 157 13.46 15.52 -27.68
C ARG A 157 12.05 15.02 -27.44
N LEU A 158 11.94 13.84 -26.86
CA LEU A 158 10.70 13.28 -26.36
C LEU A 158 10.64 13.42 -24.84
N SER A 159 9.66 14.14 -24.33
CA SER A 159 9.36 14.21 -22.91
C SER A 159 8.62 12.93 -22.49
N LEU A 160 9.30 12.09 -21.71
CA LEU A 160 8.78 10.87 -21.13
C LEU A 160 8.12 11.19 -19.79
N MET A 161 6.80 11.34 -19.83
CA MET A 161 5.95 11.45 -18.66
C MET A 161 5.52 10.04 -18.21
N ASP A 162 4.42 9.91 -17.47
CA ASP A 162 4.01 8.67 -16.83
C ASP A 162 3.74 7.52 -17.83
N ALA A 163 2.97 7.74 -18.88
CA ALA A 163 2.64 6.78 -19.94
C ALA A 163 3.75 6.58 -20.96
N GLY A 164 4.76 7.45 -21.00
CA GLY A 164 5.96 7.29 -21.82
C GLY A 164 6.73 5.99 -21.52
N PHE A 165 6.71 5.53 -20.27
CA PHE A 165 7.36 4.29 -19.82
C PHE A 165 6.42 3.07 -19.78
N SER A 166 5.18 3.21 -20.22
CA SER A 166 4.21 2.11 -20.22
C SER A 166 4.49 1.07 -21.31
N ARG A 167 3.71 -0.02 -21.32
CA ARG A 167 3.70 -1.02 -22.41
C ARG A 167 3.35 -0.43 -23.77
N GLU A 168 2.55 0.63 -23.80
CA GLU A 168 2.19 1.35 -25.02
C GLU A 168 3.21 2.44 -25.39
N GLY A 169 4.16 2.74 -24.48
CA GLY A 169 5.23 3.71 -24.69
C GLY A 169 6.53 3.04 -25.13
N LEU A 170 7.66 3.41 -24.50
CA LEU A 170 8.96 2.81 -24.80
C LEU A 170 9.06 1.32 -24.47
N ASN A 171 8.21 0.84 -23.57
CA ASN A 171 8.12 -0.56 -23.13
C ASN A 171 9.51 -1.15 -22.87
N LEU A 172 10.22 -0.57 -21.90
CA LEU A 172 11.60 -0.93 -21.62
C LEU A 172 11.68 -2.29 -20.92
N SER A 173 12.61 -3.12 -21.37
CA SER A 173 13.01 -4.33 -20.66
C SER A 173 13.80 -4.00 -19.38
N GLN A 174 13.96 -4.97 -18.49
CA GLN A 174 14.73 -4.79 -17.26
C GLN A 174 16.15 -4.27 -17.52
N ALA A 175 16.83 -4.80 -18.54
CA ALA A 175 18.19 -4.38 -18.89
C ALA A 175 18.23 -2.92 -19.35
N GLU A 176 17.27 -2.51 -20.17
CA GLU A 176 17.17 -1.15 -20.71
C GLU A 176 16.82 -0.13 -19.62
N VAL A 177 15.90 -0.47 -18.72
CA VAL A 177 15.59 0.38 -17.56
C VAL A 177 16.79 0.52 -16.64
N THR A 178 17.52 -0.57 -16.40
CA THR A 178 18.75 -0.53 -15.58
C THR A 178 19.78 0.40 -16.21
N GLN A 179 19.97 0.30 -17.53
CA GLN A 179 20.84 1.22 -18.28
C GLN A 179 20.39 2.66 -18.18
N LEU A 180 19.08 2.92 -18.30
CA LEU A 180 18.52 4.27 -18.18
C LEU A 180 18.75 4.86 -16.77
N LEU A 181 18.50 4.08 -15.72
CA LEU A 181 18.71 4.50 -14.33
C LEU A 181 20.18 4.84 -14.04
N LEU A 182 21.11 4.11 -14.68
CA LEU A 182 22.56 4.34 -14.58
C LEU A 182 23.10 5.37 -15.57
N ALA A 183 22.28 5.84 -16.51
CA ALA A 183 22.68 6.83 -17.50
C ALA A 183 22.98 8.17 -16.84
N ARG A 184 23.90 8.94 -17.42
CA ARG A 184 24.23 10.30 -16.97
C ARG A 184 23.38 11.30 -17.72
N PRO A 185 22.43 12.02 -17.08
CA PRO A 185 21.68 13.04 -17.76
C PRO A 185 22.58 14.19 -18.21
N ALA A 186 22.32 14.77 -19.37
CA ALA A 186 23.10 15.89 -19.87
C ALA A 186 22.90 17.14 -18.98
N GLY A 187 24.00 17.85 -18.69
CA GLY A 187 23.98 19.06 -17.87
C GLY A 187 24.06 18.84 -16.36
N THR A 188 24.16 17.59 -15.89
CA THR A 188 24.36 17.29 -14.46
C THR A 188 25.85 17.22 -14.09
N PRO A 189 26.21 17.35 -12.80
CA PRO A 189 27.59 17.21 -12.36
C PRO A 189 28.20 15.85 -12.74
N PRO A 190 29.53 15.78 -13.01
CA PRO A 190 30.19 14.53 -13.35
C PRO A 190 29.91 13.41 -12.33
N GLY A 191 29.51 12.25 -12.81
CA GLY A 191 29.19 11.08 -11.98
C GLY A 191 27.74 10.97 -11.52
N THR A 192 26.92 12.01 -11.72
CA THR A 192 25.49 11.98 -11.38
C THR A 192 24.72 11.10 -12.37
N THR A 193 24.02 10.10 -11.86
CA THR A 193 23.15 9.21 -12.63
C THR A 193 21.71 9.71 -12.65
N LEU A 194 20.87 9.12 -13.50
CA LEU A 194 19.44 9.39 -13.48
C LEU A 194 18.81 8.94 -12.16
N LEU A 195 19.24 7.81 -11.59
CA LEU A 195 18.79 7.33 -10.29
C LEU A 195 18.96 8.38 -9.19
N ASP A 196 20.09 9.10 -9.17
CA ASP A 196 20.34 10.17 -8.20
C ASP A 196 19.37 11.36 -8.35
N SER A 197 18.83 11.56 -9.55
CA SER A 197 17.86 12.62 -9.86
C SER A 197 16.41 12.21 -9.59
N MET A 198 16.13 10.90 -9.45
CA MET A 198 14.79 10.36 -9.28
C MET A 198 14.01 10.91 -8.09
N PRO A 199 14.59 11.14 -6.88
CA PRO A 199 13.81 11.65 -5.74
C PRO A 199 13.08 12.96 -6.05
N THR A 200 13.69 13.85 -6.81
CA THR A 200 13.07 15.11 -7.26
C THR A 200 11.99 14.84 -8.32
N LEU A 201 12.28 13.96 -9.29
CA LEU A 201 11.33 13.58 -10.35
C LEU A 201 10.06 12.93 -9.80
N THR A 202 10.19 12.10 -8.76
CA THR A 202 9.08 11.37 -8.13
C THR A 202 8.02 12.31 -7.53
N GLN A 203 8.39 13.53 -7.11
CA GLN A 203 7.42 14.50 -6.58
C GLN A 203 6.39 14.96 -7.62
N GLY A 204 6.81 15.08 -8.89
CA GLY A 204 5.94 15.48 -10.01
C GLY A 204 5.40 14.32 -10.83
N HIS A 205 6.16 13.23 -10.95
CA HIS A 205 5.87 12.07 -11.80
C HIS A 205 6.11 10.76 -11.05
N ALA A 206 5.34 10.55 -9.98
CA ALA A 206 5.42 9.34 -9.16
C ALA A 206 5.14 8.07 -9.98
N LEU A 207 4.22 8.11 -10.94
CA LEU A 207 3.88 6.93 -11.75
C LEU A 207 5.00 6.55 -12.72
N ALA A 208 5.67 7.50 -13.37
CA ALA A 208 6.88 7.23 -14.16
C ALA A 208 7.95 6.54 -13.29
N SER A 209 8.19 7.07 -12.10
CA SER A 209 9.17 6.53 -11.15
C SER A 209 8.81 5.11 -10.71
N PHE A 210 7.55 4.90 -10.35
CA PHE A 210 7.00 3.60 -9.97
C PHE A 210 7.17 2.56 -11.09
N ARG A 211 6.94 2.97 -12.34
CA ARG A 211 7.10 2.13 -13.53
C ARG A 211 8.53 1.72 -13.78
N MET A 212 9.44 2.70 -13.75
CA MET A 212 10.87 2.43 -13.93
C MET A 212 11.38 1.49 -12.85
N ILE A 213 11.13 1.77 -11.57
CA ILE A 213 11.63 0.88 -10.52
C ILE A 213 10.98 -0.51 -10.62
N GLY A 214 9.67 -0.59 -10.84
CA GLY A 214 8.97 -1.87 -11.00
C GLY A 214 9.51 -2.73 -12.16
N ALA A 215 9.94 -2.10 -13.26
CA ALA A 215 10.55 -2.80 -14.39
C ALA A 215 12.02 -3.20 -14.15
N ALA A 216 12.76 -2.49 -13.30
CA ALA A 216 14.12 -2.84 -12.90
C ALA A 216 14.18 -4.06 -11.97
N VAL A 217 13.14 -4.27 -11.15
CA VAL A 217 13.07 -5.35 -10.16
C VAL A 217 12.97 -6.73 -10.83
N ARG A 218 13.75 -7.70 -10.34
CA ARG A 218 13.73 -9.10 -10.82
C ARG A 218 12.54 -9.89 -10.29
N VAL A 219 12.36 -11.09 -10.84
CA VAL A 219 11.28 -12.01 -10.44
C VAL A 219 11.38 -12.38 -8.96
N ASP A 220 12.59 -12.48 -8.41
CA ASP A 220 12.84 -12.75 -7.00
C ASP A 220 12.76 -11.50 -6.10
N GLY A 221 12.54 -10.31 -6.67
CA GLY A 221 12.53 -9.03 -5.95
C GLY A 221 13.90 -8.35 -5.87
N SER A 222 14.99 -9.01 -6.26
CA SER A 222 16.34 -8.44 -6.22
C SER A 222 16.55 -7.40 -7.33
N LEU A 223 17.57 -6.56 -7.16
CA LEU A 223 18.00 -5.58 -8.16
C LEU A 223 19.15 -6.11 -9.03
N PRO A 224 19.22 -5.69 -10.30
CA PRO A 224 20.41 -5.85 -11.13
C PRO A 224 21.65 -5.18 -10.51
N PRO A 225 22.86 -5.72 -10.78
CA PRO A 225 24.09 -5.12 -10.29
C PRO A 225 24.28 -3.69 -10.80
N GLY A 226 24.81 -2.82 -9.95
CA GLY A 226 25.06 -1.40 -10.24
C GLY A 226 24.00 -0.45 -9.70
N LEU A 227 22.76 -0.92 -9.48
CA LEU A 227 21.74 -0.12 -8.79
C LEU A 227 21.95 -0.20 -7.27
N ASP A 228 22.07 0.94 -6.62
CA ASP A 228 22.14 1.02 -5.16
C ASP A 228 20.77 0.68 -4.53
N PRO A 229 20.66 -0.37 -3.70
CA PRO A 229 19.41 -0.76 -3.07
C PRO A 229 18.76 0.34 -2.24
N GLU A 230 19.53 1.15 -1.52
CA GLU A 230 18.99 2.20 -0.65
C GLU A 230 18.46 3.39 -1.48
N ALA A 231 19.19 3.84 -2.49
CA ALA A 231 18.69 4.86 -3.42
C ALA A 231 17.39 4.41 -4.11
N VAL A 232 17.35 3.16 -4.63
CA VAL A 232 16.14 2.60 -5.24
C VAL A 232 15.00 2.48 -4.24
N ARG A 233 15.28 2.07 -3.00
CA ARG A 233 14.28 2.01 -1.92
C ARG A 233 13.68 3.38 -1.63
N GLY A 234 14.48 4.43 -1.54
CA GLY A 234 14.01 5.80 -1.32
C GLY A 234 13.03 6.26 -2.42
N VAL A 235 13.39 6.03 -3.68
CA VAL A 235 12.55 6.37 -4.84
C VAL A 235 11.27 5.55 -4.87
N ALA A 236 11.38 4.23 -4.66
CA ALA A 236 10.25 3.31 -4.65
C ALA A 236 9.25 3.68 -3.54
N ALA A 237 9.73 3.97 -2.33
CA ALA A 237 8.90 4.36 -1.20
C ALA A 237 8.15 5.67 -1.48
N ALA A 238 8.86 6.70 -1.96
CA ALA A 238 8.24 7.98 -2.31
C ALA A 238 7.16 7.82 -3.41
N ALA A 239 7.45 7.03 -4.45
CA ALA A 239 6.50 6.77 -5.52
C ALA A 239 5.29 5.95 -5.03
N HIS A 240 5.53 4.93 -4.20
CA HIS A 240 4.48 4.11 -3.60
C HIS A 240 3.52 4.95 -2.75
N ASP A 241 4.05 5.80 -1.87
CA ASP A 241 3.27 6.61 -0.95
C ASP A 241 2.45 7.66 -1.71
N ALA A 242 3.05 8.30 -2.74
CA ALA A 242 2.36 9.22 -3.62
C ALA A 242 1.21 8.56 -4.41
N LEU A 243 1.32 7.28 -4.73
CA LEU A 243 0.31 6.50 -5.48
C LEU A 243 -0.61 5.66 -4.57
N SER A 244 -0.59 5.89 -3.26
CA SER A 244 -1.41 5.16 -2.28
C SER A 244 -2.91 5.31 -2.51
N HIS A 245 -3.34 6.48 -3.01
CA HIS A 245 -4.74 6.82 -3.28
C HIS A 245 -5.23 6.39 -4.68
N VAL A 246 -4.32 5.90 -5.55
CA VAL A 246 -4.68 5.52 -6.91
C VAL A 246 -5.37 4.16 -6.91
N THR A 247 -6.64 4.15 -7.32
CA THR A 247 -7.53 2.97 -7.32
C THR A 247 -7.43 2.12 -8.58
N GLY A 248 -6.70 2.56 -9.60
CA GLY A 248 -6.49 1.83 -10.85
C GLY A 248 -5.45 0.71 -10.76
N THR A 249 -5.54 -0.27 -11.67
CA THR A 249 -4.57 -1.37 -11.77
C THR A 249 -3.19 -0.86 -12.20
N LEU A 250 -2.20 -1.12 -11.35
CA LEU A 250 -0.79 -0.86 -11.61
C LEU A 250 -0.04 -2.18 -11.57
N ALA A 251 0.46 -2.63 -12.72
CA ALA A 251 1.16 -3.92 -12.85
C ALA A 251 2.44 -3.95 -12.00
N GLU A 252 3.01 -2.79 -11.72
CA GLU A 252 4.30 -2.61 -11.05
C GLU A 252 4.21 -2.75 -9.53
N ARG A 253 3.00 -2.78 -8.96
CA ARG A 253 2.79 -3.09 -7.53
C ARG A 253 3.33 -4.47 -7.16
N GLU A 254 3.24 -5.43 -8.06
CA GLU A 254 3.66 -6.81 -7.82
C GLU A 254 5.20 -6.94 -7.72
N PRO A 255 6.01 -6.47 -8.69
CA PRO A 255 7.45 -6.35 -8.52
C PRO A 255 7.86 -5.55 -7.29
N LEU A 256 7.22 -4.40 -7.05
CA LEU A 256 7.57 -3.55 -5.91
C LEU A 256 7.27 -4.19 -4.56
N ALA A 257 6.19 -4.95 -4.43
CA ALA A 257 5.92 -5.74 -3.22
C ALA A 257 7.08 -6.71 -2.92
N ARG A 258 7.61 -7.39 -3.95
CA ARG A 258 8.76 -8.30 -3.78
C ARG A 258 10.05 -7.56 -3.46
N PHE A 259 10.27 -6.41 -4.09
CA PHE A 259 11.43 -5.57 -3.80
C PHE A 259 11.40 -5.04 -2.36
N PHE A 260 10.27 -4.51 -1.90
CA PHE A 260 10.12 -4.05 -0.52
C PHE A 260 10.38 -5.17 0.48
N HIS A 261 9.87 -6.38 0.21
CA HIS A 261 10.21 -7.54 1.03
C HIS A 261 11.71 -7.87 1.02
N TRP A 262 12.35 -7.85 -0.16
CA TRP A 262 13.78 -8.13 -0.30
C TRP A 262 14.67 -7.14 0.49
N VAL A 263 14.29 -5.85 0.54
CA VAL A 263 14.99 -4.82 1.35
C VAL A 263 14.52 -4.73 2.81
N GLY A 264 13.58 -5.59 3.23
CA GLY A 264 13.05 -5.61 4.61
C GLY A 264 12.02 -4.53 4.95
N ASP A 265 11.44 -3.84 3.97
CA ASP A 265 10.29 -2.93 4.16
C ASP A 265 8.96 -3.73 4.07
N ASP A 266 8.72 -4.58 5.06
CA ASP A 266 7.54 -5.45 5.10
C ASP A 266 6.23 -4.64 5.17
N LEU A 267 6.23 -3.41 5.71
CA LEU A 267 5.03 -2.57 5.75
C LEU A 267 4.54 -2.21 4.34
N ARG A 268 5.43 -1.68 3.48
CA ARG A 268 5.07 -1.33 2.10
C ARG A 268 4.85 -2.55 1.22
N ALA A 269 5.53 -3.67 1.49
CA ALA A 269 5.22 -4.94 0.87
C ALA A 269 3.76 -5.36 1.15
N GLY A 270 3.32 -5.29 2.41
CA GLY A 270 1.95 -5.55 2.83
C GLY A 270 0.93 -4.62 2.16
N GLN A 271 1.20 -3.32 2.14
CA GLN A 271 0.34 -2.31 1.50
C GLN A 271 0.19 -2.54 -0.01
N SER A 272 1.27 -2.89 -0.70
CA SER A 272 1.25 -3.21 -2.13
C SER A 272 0.40 -4.45 -2.43
N ARG A 273 0.54 -5.52 -1.63
CA ARG A 273 -0.26 -6.76 -1.73
C ARG A 273 -1.74 -6.50 -1.45
N GLN A 274 -2.05 -5.71 -0.42
CA GLN A 274 -3.41 -5.29 -0.09
C GLN A 274 -4.05 -4.48 -1.23
N ALA A 275 -3.29 -3.58 -1.85
CA ALA A 275 -3.77 -2.79 -2.98
C ALA A 275 -4.08 -3.68 -4.19
N ILE A 276 -3.18 -4.62 -4.54
CA ILE A 276 -3.42 -5.61 -5.61
C ILE A 276 -4.71 -6.39 -5.34
N ALA A 277 -4.88 -6.92 -4.12
CA ALA A 277 -6.09 -7.66 -3.74
C ALA A 277 -7.37 -6.82 -3.86
N THR A 278 -7.33 -5.55 -3.43
CA THR A 278 -8.46 -4.62 -3.51
C THR A 278 -8.83 -4.29 -4.95
N ILE A 279 -7.85 -3.97 -5.79
CA ILE A 279 -8.05 -3.66 -7.21
C ILE A 279 -8.64 -4.87 -7.94
N ARG A 280 -8.10 -6.07 -7.71
CA ARG A 280 -8.62 -7.31 -8.31
C ARG A 280 -10.06 -7.61 -7.90
N ALA A 281 -10.43 -7.32 -6.65
CA ALA A 281 -11.80 -7.49 -6.19
C ALA A 281 -12.79 -6.51 -6.85
N GLN A 282 -12.31 -5.34 -7.28
CA GLN A 282 -13.12 -4.31 -7.95
C GLN A 282 -13.14 -4.46 -9.49
N THR A 283 -12.14 -5.13 -10.06
CA THR A 283 -12.02 -5.33 -11.52
C THR A 283 -12.98 -6.43 -11.98
N SER A 284 -13.73 -6.19 -13.06
CA SER A 284 -14.63 -7.19 -13.62
C SER A 284 -13.83 -8.45 -14.00
N PRO A 285 -14.35 -9.67 -13.76
CA PRO A 285 -13.65 -10.91 -14.13
C PRO A 285 -13.15 -10.90 -15.58
N GLN A 286 -13.87 -10.25 -16.51
CA GLN A 286 -13.54 -10.16 -17.93
C GLN A 286 -12.29 -9.32 -18.26
N GLU A 287 -11.90 -8.38 -17.42
CA GLU A 287 -10.76 -7.47 -17.67
C GLU A 287 -9.44 -8.04 -17.14
N ASP A 288 -9.46 -8.77 -16.01
CA ASP A 288 -8.31 -9.49 -15.44
C ASP A 288 -7.88 -10.71 -16.32
N LEU A 289 -8.79 -11.14 -17.21
CA LEU A 289 -8.71 -12.35 -18.06
C LEU A 289 -7.85 -12.22 -19.32
N ARG A 290 -7.44 -11.00 -19.74
CA ARG A 290 -6.57 -10.82 -20.93
C ARG A 290 -5.14 -11.33 -20.72
N THR A 291 -4.77 -11.65 -19.49
CA THR A 291 -3.39 -12.02 -19.11
C THR A 291 -3.13 -13.53 -19.10
N ASP A 292 -4.15 -14.39 -19.21
CA ASP A 292 -3.98 -15.85 -19.18
C ASP A 292 -5.03 -16.57 -20.05
N GLU A 293 -4.76 -16.65 -21.36
CA GLU A 293 -5.58 -17.44 -22.30
C GLU A 293 -5.47 -18.95 -22.07
N ILE A 294 -4.37 -19.41 -21.47
CA ILE A 294 -4.11 -20.82 -21.16
C ILE A 294 -5.01 -21.32 -20.03
N ALA A 295 -5.26 -20.51 -19.00
CA ALA A 295 -6.19 -20.84 -17.92
C ALA A 295 -7.65 -20.94 -18.41
N ARG A 296 -8.03 -20.11 -19.41
CA ARG A 296 -9.37 -20.16 -20.03
C ARG A 296 -9.65 -21.46 -20.78
N ALA A 297 -8.64 -22.05 -21.41
CA ALA A 297 -8.80 -23.32 -22.13
C ALA A 297 -9.06 -24.50 -21.18
N LEU A 298 -8.70 -24.38 -19.90
CA LEU A 298 -8.78 -25.44 -18.89
C LEU A 298 -9.97 -25.32 -17.93
N LEU A 299 -10.58 -24.13 -17.77
CA LEU A 299 -11.70 -23.90 -16.86
C LEU A 299 -13.05 -24.06 -17.59
N ALA A 300 -13.85 -25.04 -17.16
CA ALA A 300 -15.04 -25.51 -17.87
C ALA A 300 -16.28 -24.60 -17.74
N SER A 301 -16.35 -23.70 -16.76
CA SER A 301 -17.51 -22.81 -16.54
C SER A 301 -17.15 -21.40 -16.04
N GLY A 302 -18.09 -20.46 -16.19
CA GLY A 302 -17.96 -19.11 -15.64
C GLY A 302 -17.96 -19.05 -14.09
N GLN A 303 -18.43 -20.12 -13.42
CA GLN A 303 -18.29 -20.25 -11.96
C GLN A 303 -16.85 -20.60 -11.58
N ASP A 304 -16.18 -21.45 -12.36
CA ASP A 304 -14.78 -21.84 -12.11
C ASP A 304 -13.83 -20.66 -12.26
N VAL A 305 -14.08 -19.79 -13.25
CA VAL A 305 -13.34 -18.53 -13.43
C VAL A 305 -13.52 -17.59 -12.23
N ARG A 306 -14.75 -17.43 -11.72
CA ARG A 306 -15.01 -16.61 -10.52
C ARG A 306 -14.31 -17.18 -9.29
N ARG A 307 -14.33 -18.50 -9.11
CA ARG A 307 -13.63 -19.18 -8.02
C ARG A 307 -12.12 -18.99 -8.11
N ALA A 308 -11.53 -19.18 -9.29
CA ALA A 308 -10.10 -18.97 -9.52
C ALA A 308 -9.66 -17.52 -9.25
N ASN A 309 -10.43 -16.54 -9.72
CA ASN A 309 -10.17 -15.13 -9.43
C ASN A 309 -10.29 -14.82 -7.93
N GLY A 310 -11.32 -15.37 -7.27
CA GLY A 310 -11.48 -15.29 -5.81
C GLY A 310 -10.24 -15.82 -5.08
N LEU A 311 -9.77 -17.02 -5.42
CA LEU A 311 -8.58 -17.63 -4.82
C LEU A 311 -7.34 -16.74 -4.98
N ARG A 312 -7.13 -16.11 -6.15
CA ARG A 312 -6.01 -15.17 -6.36
C ARG A 312 -6.10 -13.96 -5.42
N ILE A 313 -7.30 -13.40 -5.23
CA ILE A 313 -7.51 -12.32 -4.26
C ILE A 313 -7.17 -12.81 -2.84
N GLY A 314 -7.62 -14.02 -2.48
CA GLY A 314 -7.33 -14.65 -1.19
C GLY A 314 -5.83 -14.82 -0.95
N VAL A 315 -5.07 -15.25 -1.96
CA VAL A 315 -3.60 -15.37 -1.89
C VAL A 315 -2.93 -14.02 -1.66
N GLU A 316 -3.36 -12.97 -2.37
CA GLU A 316 -2.79 -11.63 -2.18
C GLU A 316 -3.13 -11.03 -0.80
N ARG A 317 -4.34 -11.30 -0.27
CA ARG A 317 -4.70 -10.95 1.11
C ARG A 317 -3.84 -11.70 2.13
N HIS A 318 -3.63 -12.99 1.94
CA HIS A 318 -2.77 -13.81 2.80
C HIS A 318 -1.32 -13.30 2.80
N ARG A 319 -0.76 -12.97 1.62
CA ARG A 319 0.57 -12.37 1.48
C ARG A 319 0.65 -11.00 2.18
N ALA A 320 -0.36 -10.16 2.03
CA ALA A 320 -0.44 -8.89 2.75
C ALA A 320 -0.40 -9.11 4.27
N ALA A 321 -1.18 -10.07 4.78
CA ALA A 321 -1.21 -10.42 6.19
C ALA A 321 0.16 -10.87 6.73
N PHE A 322 0.85 -11.74 5.99
CA PHE A 322 2.21 -12.19 6.32
C PHE A 322 3.19 -11.03 6.46
N HIS A 323 3.16 -10.08 5.52
CA HIS A 323 4.04 -8.91 5.58
C HIS A 323 3.67 -7.96 6.73
N TYR A 324 2.38 -7.74 6.99
CA TYR A 324 1.96 -6.95 8.15
C TYR A 324 2.37 -7.58 9.48
N ASP A 325 2.35 -8.91 9.57
CA ASP A 325 2.84 -9.62 10.75
C ASP A 325 4.33 -9.37 10.97
N ARG A 326 5.15 -9.51 9.92
CA ARG A 326 6.58 -9.20 9.96
C ARG A 326 6.90 -7.74 10.26
N ALA A 327 6.02 -6.82 9.85
CA ALA A 327 6.11 -5.40 10.17
C ALA A 327 5.60 -5.05 11.57
N ALA A 328 5.31 -6.05 12.42
CA ALA A 328 4.74 -5.89 13.76
C ALA A 328 3.43 -5.08 13.76
N GLN A 329 2.57 -5.30 12.75
CA GLN A 329 1.24 -4.70 12.62
C GLN A 329 0.15 -5.77 12.82
N PRO A 330 -0.04 -6.30 14.05
CA PRO A 330 -0.92 -7.45 14.29
C PRO A 330 -2.38 -7.20 13.91
N ARG A 331 -2.89 -5.97 14.09
CA ARG A 331 -4.27 -5.60 13.69
C ARG A 331 -4.45 -5.66 12.17
N LEU A 332 -3.54 -5.05 11.41
CA LEU A 332 -3.58 -5.12 9.94
C LEU A 332 -3.40 -6.55 9.43
N ALA A 333 -2.53 -7.33 10.07
CA ALA A 333 -2.36 -8.74 9.73
C ALA A 333 -3.65 -9.54 9.96
N ALA A 334 -4.29 -9.38 11.12
CA ALA A 334 -5.57 -10.02 11.44
C ALA A 334 -6.68 -9.67 10.43
N GLU A 335 -6.83 -8.39 10.09
CA GLU A 335 -7.81 -7.94 9.09
C GLU A 335 -7.60 -8.63 7.73
N GLN A 336 -6.35 -8.71 7.26
CA GLN A 336 -6.05 -9.36 5.99
C GLN A 336 -6.20 -10.89 6.06
N TYR A 337 -5.83 -11.53 7.18
CA TYR A 337 -6.05 -12.96 7.40
C TYR A 337 -7.55 -13.29 7.41
N LEU A 338 -8.39 -12.51 8.09
CA LEU A 338 -9.85 -12.69 8.08
C LEU A 338 -10.45 -12.50 6.67
N ALA A 339 -9.98 -11.50 5.93
CA ALA A 339 -10.41 -11.28 4.55
C ALA A 339 -10.03 -12.46 3.64
N ALA A 340 -8.81 -12.98 3.77
CA ALA A 340 -8.35 -14.15 3.05
C ALA A 340 -9.17 -15.41 3.43
N ALA A 341 -9.39 -15.63 4.72
CA ALA A 341 -10.12 -16.80 5.23
C ALA A 341 -11.54 -16.89 4.67
N LYS A 342 -12.28 -15.76 4.66
CA LYS A 342 -13.63 -15.68 4.06
C LYS A 342 -13.62 -16.06 2.59
N ILE A 343 -12.63 -15.61 1.83
CA ILE A 343 -12.49 -15.91 0.41
C ILE A 343 -12.21 -17.41 0.19
N PHE A 344 -11.27 -17.99 0.94
CA PHE A 344 -10.95 -19.42 0.85
C PHE A 344 -12.13 -20.30 1.28
N ALA A 345 -12.88 -19.91 2.32
CA ALA A 345 -14.06 -20.61 2.78
C ALA A 345 -15.16 -20.65 1.70
N VAL A 346 -15.45 -19.50 1.07
CA VAL A 346 -16.40 -19.41 -0.05
C VAL A 346 -15.92 -20.23 -1.25
N ALA A 347 -14.61 -20.27 -1.50
CA ALA A 347 -14.01 -21.09 -2.54
C ALA A 347 -13.89 -22.58 -2.17
N GLY A 348 -14.36 -23.02 -1.00
CA GLY A 348 -14.30 -24.41 -0.55
C GLY A 348 -12.90 -24.93 -0.19
N ASP A 349 -11.89 -24.06 -0.11
CA ASP A 349 -10.55 -24.42 0.37
C ASP A 349 -10.53 -24.35 1.90
N ARG A 350 -11.01 -25.43 2.53
CA ARG A 350 -11.17 -25.53 3.99
C ARG A 350 -9.84 -25.40 4.73
N MET A 351 -8.76 -25.97 4.20
CA MET A 351 -7.45 -25.96 4.86
C MET A 351 -6.88 -24.55 4.92
N MET A 352 -6.89 -23.83 3.78
CA MET A 352 -6.46 -22.44 3.75
C MET A 352 -7.37 -21.55 4.60
N ALA A 353 -8.69 -21.76 4.55
CA ALA A 353 -9.62 -21.00 5.39
C ALA A 353 -9.35 -21.19 6.89
N ALA A 354 -9.19 -22.45 7.35
CA ALA A 354 -8.89 -22.77 8.75
C ALA A 354 -7.58 -22.11 9.21
N GLY A 355 -6.51 -22.26 8.43
CA GLY A 355 -5.21 -21.67 8.75
C GLY A 355 -5.24 -20.14 8.81
N ASN A 356 -5.97 -19.48 7.91
CA ASN A 356 -6.10 -18.02 7.94
C ASN A 356 -6.98 -17.54 9.11
N TYR A 357 -8.07 -18.23 9.46
CA TYR A 357 -8.84 -17.90 10.67
C TYR A 357 -8.03 -18.13 11.95
N ALA A 358 -7.25 -19.21 12.03
CA ALA A 358 -6.36 -19.50 13.15
C ALA A 358 -5.31 -18.40 13.33
N ASN A 359 -4.61 -18.02 12.25
CA ASN A 359 -3.66 -16.91 12.28
C ASN A 359 -4.33 -15.60 12.68
N ALA A 360 -5.53 -15.30 12.16
CA ALA A 360 -6.28 -14.12 12.58
C ALA A 360 -6.58 -14.13 14.08
N ALA A 361 -7.04 -15.26 14.64
CA ALA A 361 -7.33 -15.38 16.07
C ALA A 361 -6.08 -15.12 16.92
N GLU A 362 -4.92 -15.66 16.53
CA GLU A 362 -3.65 -15.44 17.22
C GLU A 362 -3.18 -13.98 17.13
N LYS A 363 -3.40 -13.29 16.00
CA LYS A 363 -3.04 -11.88 15.88
C LYS A 363 -4.00 -10.98 16.66
N LEU A 364 -5.29 -11.32 16.70
CA LEU A 364 -6.28 -10.62 17.51
C LEU A 364 -6.01 -10.80 19.00
N SER A 365 -5.62 -12.00 19.47
CA SER A 365 -5.25 -12.17 20.89
C SER A 365 -4.05 -11.32 21.30
N ALA A 366 -3.16 -10.97 20.37
CA ALA A 366 -2.02 -10.11 20.62
C ALA A 366 -2.35 -8.61 20.70
N CYS A 367 -3.46 -8.15 20.11
CA CYS A 367 -3.74 -6.71 19.98
C CYS A 367 -5.16 -6.23 20.31
N GLU A 368 -6.11 -7.14 20.51
CA GLU A 368 -7.51 -6.86 20.84
C GLU A 368 -7.92 -7.48 22.18
N THR A 369 -9.16 -7.25 22.59
CA THR A 369 -9.82 -7.96 23.70
C THR A 369 -10.33 -9.35 23.25
N PHE A 370 -10.99 -10.10 24.12
CA PHE A 370 -11.45 -11.46 23.81
C PHE A 370 -12.50 -11.47 22.70
N THR A 371 -13.50 -10.58 22.76
CA THR A 371 -14.68 -10.64 21.88
C THR A 371 -14.34 -10.63 20.37
N PRO A 372 -13.48 -9.75 19.82
CA PRO A 372 -13.14 -9.76 18.40
C PRO A 372 -12.45 -11.06 17.94
N MET A 373 -11.68 -11.70 18.82
CA MET A 373 -10.95 -12.94 18.56
C MET A 373 -11.89 -14.16 18.49
N VAL A 374 -12.94 -14.21 19.33
CA VAL A 374 -13.87 -15.35 19.45
C VAL A 374 -14.44 -15.79 18.10
N THR A 375 -14.89 -14.85 17.27
CA THR A 375 -15.47 -15.20 15.96
C THR A 375 -14.45 -15.87 15.03
N ALA A 376 -13.20 -15.40 15.04
CA ALA A 376 -12.13 -15.99 14.25
C ALA A 376 -11.79 -17.40 14.73
N LEU A 377 -11.67 -17.57 16.05
CA LEU A 377 -11.36 -18.85 16.67
C LEU A 377 -12.48 -19.88 16.44
N ALA A 378 -13.74 -19.49 16.63
CA ALA A 378 -14.89 -20.35 16.36
C ALA A 378 -14.91 -20.87 14.92
N HIS A 379 -14.69 -19.99 13.93
CA HIS A 379 -14.61 -20.42 12.52
C HIS A 379 -13.42 -21.32 12.21
N ALA A 380 -12.24 -21.06 12.81
CA ALA A 380 -11.10 -21.96 12.68
C ALA A 380 -11.44 -23.36 13.21
N ILE A 381 -12.02 -23.40 14.42
CA ILE A 381 -12.45 -24.63 15.10
C ILE A 381 -13.49 -25.42 14.29
N GLU A 382 -14.48 -24.73 13.72
CA GLU A 382 -15.48 -25.35 12.84
C GLU A 382 -14.84 -26.00 11.62
N LEU A 383 -13.86 -25.34 11.01
CA LEU A 383 -13.19 -25.80 9.79
C LEU A 383 -12.14 -26.89 10.03
N TYR A 384 -11.46 -26.88 11.19
CA TYR A 384 -10.57 -27.98 11.59
C TYR A 384 -11.33 -29.29 11.81
N GLY A 385 -12.63 -29.23 12.13
CA GLY A 385 -13.46 -30.41 12.30
C GLY A 385 -12.93 -31.31 13.41
N ASP A 386 -12.54 -32.53 13.06
CA ASP A 386 -12.10 -33.57 14.00
C ASP A 386 -10.59 -33.51 14.34
N ASP A 387 -9.85 -32.49 13.88
CA ASP A 387 -8.45 -32.31 14.28
C ASP A 387 -8.35 -31.65 15.67
N PHE A 388 -8.63 -32.45 16.72
CA PHE A 388 -8.62 -32.01 18.12
C PHE A 388 -7.27 -31.45 18.57
N ARG A 389 -6.18 -31.94 17.97
CA ARG A 389 -4.82 -31.48 18.29
C ARG A 389 -4.57 -30.08 17.74
N ALA A 390 -5.00 -29.80 16.50
CA ALA A 390 -4.93 -28.46 15.94
C ALA A 390 -5.77 -27.46 16.74
N VAL A 391 -6.99 -27.85 17.12
CA VAL A 391 -7.89 -27.02 17.96
C VAL A 391 -7.28 -26.74 19.33
N SER A 392 -6.81 -27.76 20.04
CA SER A 392 -6.16 -27.61 21.36
C SER A 392 -4.92 -26.71 21.29
N LYS A 393 -4.06 -26.92 20.28
CA LYS A 393 -2.85 -26.11 20.07
C LYS A 393 -3.19 -24.65 19.79
N LEU A 394 -4.16 -24.39 18.92
CA LEU A 394 -4.61 -23.03 18.61
C LEU A 394 -5.16 -22.34 19.86
N GLY A 395 -6.06 -22.99 20.60
CA GLY A 395 -6.62 -22.45 21.82
C GLY A 395 -5.55 -22.14 22.87
N SER A 396 -4.61 -23.06 23.09
CA SER A 396 -3.50 -22.83 24.02
C SER A 396 -2.64 -21.65 23.61
N ARG A 397 -2.29 -21.51 22.32
CA ARG A 397 -1.52 -20.34 21.84
C ARG A 397 -2.27 -19.03 22.04
N CYS A 398 -3.56 -18.97 21.73
CA CYS A 398 -4.37 -17.77 21.95
C CYS A 398 -4.45 -17.41 23.44
N ALA A 399 -4.68 -18.40 24.31
CA ALA A 399 -4.75 -18.21 25.76
C ALA A 399 -3.42 -17.75 26.36
N GLU A 400 -2.30 -18.33 25.93
CA GLU A 400 -0.95 -17.92 26.34
C GLU A 400 -0.66 -16.46 26.00
N VAL A 401 -1.07 -16.01 24.80
CA VAL A 401 -0.90 -14.60 24.39
C VAL A 401 -1.75 -13.65 25.24
N PHE A 402 -2.98 -14.02 25.60
CA PHE A 402 -3.81 -13.23 26.51
C PHE A 402 -3.20 -13.18 27.93
N ALA A 403 -2.81 -14.33 28.47
CA ALA A 403 -2.20 -14.41 29.79
C ALA A 403 -0.89 -13.59 29.87
N ALA A 404 -0.08 -13.59 28.81
CA ALA A 404 1.14 -12.77 28.72
C ALA A 404 0.87 -11.25 28.80
N ARG A 405 -0.34 -10.82 28.43
CA ARG A 405 -0.82 -9.43 28.54
C ARG A 405 -1.55 -9.15 29.87
N GLY A 406 -1.63 -10.15 30.76
CA GLY A 406 -2.37 -10.08 32.03
C GLY A 406 -3.88 -10.33 31.89
N PHE A 407 -4.38 -10.64 30.69
CA PHE A 407 -5.80 -10.91 30.41
C PHE A 407 -6.14 -12.37 30.73
N HIS A 408 -6.09 -12.69 32.03
CA HIS A 408 -6.24 -14.06 32.50
C HIS A 408 -7.66 -14.60 32.34
N ILE A 409 -8.70 -13.76 32.38
CA ILE A 409 -10.08 -14.20 32.21
C ILE A 409 -10.34 -14.52 30.73
N SER A 410 -9.81 -13.71 29.81
CA SER A 410 -9.80 -14.01 28.37
C SER A 410 -9.08 -15.32 28.09
N ALA A 411 -7.93 -15.56 28.74
CA ALA A 411 -7.20 -16.82 28.62
C ALA A 411 -8.04 -18.02 29.09
N ALA A 412 -8.72 -17.89 30.24
CA ALA A 412 -9.63 -18.92 30.75
C ALA A 412 -10.78 -19.20 29.78
N MET A 413 -11.42 -18.14 29.27
CA MET A 413 -12.52 -18.21 28.33
C MET A 413 -12.12 -18.86 26.99
N VAL A 414 -10.89 -18.68 26.53
CA VAL A 414 -10.37 -19.41 25.37
C VAL A 414 -10.32 -20.92 25.65
N HIS A 415 -9.85 -21.33 26.83
CA HIS A 415 -9.81 -22.74 27.21
C HIS A 415 -11.23 -23.33 27.32
N GLU A 416 -12.19 -22.62 27.91
CA GLU A 416 -13.59 -23.05 27.99
C GLU A 416 -14.26 -23.15 26.62
N LEU A 417 -13.96 -22.22 25.70
CA LEU A 417 -14.47 -22.28 24.33
C LEU A 417 -13.99 -23.55 23.60
N VAL A 418 -12.72 -23.94 23.83
CA VAL A 418 -12.17 -25.19 23.29
C VAL A 418 -12.87 -26.41 23.91
N VAL A 419 -13.10 -26.42 25.22
CA VAL A 419 -13.82 -27.52 25.91
C VAL A 419 -15.24 -27.65 25.35
N THR A 420 -15.97 -26.54 25.26
CA THR A 420 -17.33 -26.51 24.70
C THR A 420 -17.38 -27.11 23.29
N ARG A 421 -16.33 -26.90 22.49
CA ARG A 421 -16.22 -27.55 21.19
C ARG A 421 -16.04 -29.06 21.30
N PHE A 422 -15.13 -29.51 22.16
CA PHE A 422 -14.85 -30.93 22.34
C PHE A 422 -16.09 -31.71 22.76
N ASP A 423 -16.92 -31.16 23.65
CA ASP A 423 -18.20 -31.77 24.09
C ASP A 423 -19.21 -31.98 22.95
N VAL A 424 -19.22 -31.08 21.96
CA VAL A 424 -20.06 -31.22 20.76
C VAL A 424 -19.54 -32.32 19.84
N LEU A 425 -18.22 -32.50 19.78
CA LEU A 425 -17.53 -33.42 18.88
C LEU A 425 -17.35 -34.84 19.43
N GLU A 426 -17.40 -35.05 20.76
CA GLU A 426 -17.41 -36.37 21.42
C GLU A 426 -18.48 -37.33 20.85
N ARG A 427 -19.49 -36.79 20.18
CA ARG A 427 -20.61 -37.52 19.58
C ARG A 427 -20.29 -38.14 18.20
N GLY A 428 -19.06 -37.99 17.70
CA GLY A 428 -18.61 -38.50 16.40
C GLY A 428 -18.04 -39.92 16.41
N ALA A 429 -18.37 -40.74 15.41
CA ALA A 429 -17.82 -42.09 15.26
C ALA A 429 -16.34 -42.04 14.81
N GLY A 430 -15.42 -42.62 15.59
CA GLY A 430 -13.99 -42.72 15.25
C GLY A 430 -13.03 -41.89 16.12
N VAL A 431 -13.56 -41.18 17.12
CA VAL A 431 -12.77 -40.38 18.07
C VAL A 431 -12.09 -41.29 19.11
N ASN A 432 -10.80 -41.05 19.38
CA ASN A 432 -10.12 -41.66 20.51
C ASN A 432 -10.53 -40.94 21.81
N VAL A 433 -11.59 -41.45 22.44
CA VAL A 433 -12.23 -40.87 23.63
C VAL A 433 -11.20 -40.56 24.72
N ALA A 434 -10.31 -41.51 25.05
CA ALA A 434 -9.32 -41.30 26.11
C ALA A 434 -8.33 -40.16 25.82
N ALA A 435 -7.98 -39.92 24.55
CA ALA A 435 -7.11 -38.82 24.16
C ALA A 435 -7.86 -37.48 24.18
N LEU A 436 -9.15 -37.47 23.87
CA LEU A 436 -10.01 -36.29 23.94
C LEU A 436 -10.28 -35.90 25.40
N ASP A 437 -10.63 -36.86 26.25
CA ASP A 437 -10.81 -36.67 27.70
C ASP A 437 -9.58 -36.02 28.35
N ALA A 438 -8.38 -36.46 27.96
CA ALA A 438 -7.13 -35.89 28.44
C ALA A 438 -6.96 -34.42 28.04
N LEU A 439 -7.32 -34.05 26.80
CA LEU A 439 -7.27 -32.66 26.33
C LEU A 439 -8.33 -31.80 27.03
N ILE A 440 -9.55 -32.33 27.24
CA ILE A 440 -10.60 -31.64 28.00
C ILE A 440 -10.11 -31.35 29.41
N ALA A 441 -9.61 -32.36 30.13
CA ALA A 441 -9.10 -32.20 31.49
C ALA A 441 -7.94 -31.19 31.56
N GLU A 442 -7.03 -31.19 30.58
CA GLU A 442 -5.96 -30.21 30.49
C GLU A 442 -6.49 -28.78 30.32
N HIS A 443 -7.43 -28.56 29.40
CA HIS A 443 -8.01 -27.23 29.17
C HIS A 443 -8.82 -26.74 30.37
N VAL A 444 -9.59 -27.61 31.04
CA VAL A 444 -10.32 -27.26 32.27
C VAL A 444 -9.35 -26.81 33.37
N ALA A 445 -8.28 -27.58 33.62
CA ALA A 445 -7.29 -27.24 34.63
C ALA A 445 -6.58 -25.90 34.33
N LYS A 446 -6.30 -25.61 33.04
CA LYS A 446 -5.73 -24.32 32.62
C LYS A 446 -6.71 -23.16 32.78
N ALA A 447 -8.00 -23.36 32.50
CA ALA A 447 -9.02 -22.35 32.73
C ALA A 447 -9.13 -21.99 34.23
N GLU A 448 -9.22 -23.00 35.09
CA GLU A 448 -9.25 -22.82 36.55
C GLU A 448 -8.00 -22.09 37.07
N ALA A 449 -6.82 -22.47 36.58
CA ALA A 449 -5.56 -21.81 36.94
C ALA A 449 -5.53 -20.34 36.51
N ALA A 450 -6.08 -20.02 35.34
CA ALA A 450 -6.15 -18.64 34.84
C ALA A 450 -7.11 -17.78 35.67
N PHE A 451 -8.30 -18.28 36.04
CA PHE A 451 -9.18 -17.58 36.99
C PHE A 451 -8.53 -17.36 38.35
N ALA A 452 -7.87 -18.40 38.89
CA ALA A 452 -7.20 -18.32 40.17
C ALA A 452 -6.06 -17.29 40.18
N ALA A 453 -5.39 -17.04 39.05
CA ALA A 453 -4.32 -16.04 38.93
C ALA A 453 -4.79 -14.60 39.23
N VAL A 454 -6.09 -14.31 39.05
CA VAL A 454 -6.71 -13.02 39.38
C VAL A 454 -7.62 -13.09 40.62
N GLY A 455 -7.53 -14.18 41.39
CA GLY A 455 -8.29 -14.37 42.63
C GLY A 455 -9.79 -14.61 42.42
N LEU A 456 -10.19 -15.06 41.24
CA LEU A 456 -11.57 -15.37 40.89
C LEU A 456 -11.81 -16.88 40.88
N SER A 457 -13.06 -17.30 41.12
CA SER A 457 -13.47 -18.69 40.91
C SER A 457 -13.94 -18.88 39.47
N ALA A 458 -13.63 -20.05 38.87
CA ALA A 458 -14.19 -20.44 37.58
C ALA A 458 -15.73 -20.61 37.60
N TYR A 459 -16.33 -20.68 38.79
CA TYR A 459 -17.79 -20.79 38.97
C TYR A 459 -18.49 -19.45 39.18
N ASP A 460 -17.77 -18.32 39.19
CA ASP A 460 -18.35 -17.00 39.40
C ASP A 460 -18.99 -16.46 38.10
N GLU A 461 -20.27 -16.76 37.87
CA GLU A 461 -20.98 -16.39 36.63
C GLU A 461 -21.48 -14.91 36.62
N ASN A 462 -21.48 -14.23 37.76
CA ASN A 462 -22.04 -12.86 37.87
C ASN A 462 -21.02 -11.78 37.49
N VAL A 463 -20.75 -11.66 36.19
CA VAL A 463 -19.79 -10.70 35.62
C VAL A 463 -20.00 -9.26 36.10
N PRO A 464 -21.23 -8.69 36.15
CA PRO A 464 -21.43 -7.35 36.68
C PRO A 464 -20.98 -7.17 38.13
N SER A 465 -21.18 -8.19 38.98
CA SER A 465 -20.71 -8.16 40.37
C SER A 465 -19.19 -8.25 40.47
N LEU A 466 -18.56 -9.05 39.61
CA LEU A 466 -17.11 -9.14 39.52
C LEU A 466 -16.49 -7.81 39.05
N ILE A 467 -17.12 -7.12 38.10
CA ILE A 467 -16.70 -5.78 37.66
C ILE A 467 -16.76 -4.80 38.84
N ARG A 468 -17.87 -4.76 39.58
CA ARG A 468 -17.99 -3.91 40.78
C ARG A 468 -16.92 -4.24 41.82
N ALA A 469 -16.67 -5.52 42.08
CA ALA A 469 -15.62 -5.93 43.02
C ALA A 469 -14.22 -5.50 42.53
N ALA A 470 -13.95 -5.58 41.22
CA ALA A 470 -12.68 -5.17 40.64
C ALA A 470 -12.46 -3.64 40.70
N ILE A 471 -13.52 -2.85 40.51
CA ILE A 471 -13.52 -1.39 40.69
C ILE A 471 -13.27 -1.04 42.16
N ASP A 472 -14.06 -1.61 43.07
CA ASP A 472 -13.98 -1.39 44.52
C ASP A 472 -12.57 -1.63 45.08
N ALA A 473 -11.95 -2.74 44.67
CA ALA A 473 -10.60 -3.11 45.08
C ALA A 473 -9.49 -2.15 44.59
N ARG A 474 -9.82 -1.20 43.71
CA ARG A 474 -8.87 -0.28 43.06
C ARG A 474 -9.32 1.19 43.09
N LEU A 475 -10.32 1.53 43.90
CA LEU A 475 -10.87 2.90 43.98
C LEU A 475 -9.80 3.97 44.24
N ASP A 476 -8.82 3.64 45.08
CA ASP A 476 -7.67 4.47 45.43
C ASP A 476 -6.75 4.79 44.24
N ARG A 477 -6.79 3.97 43.18
CA ARG A 477 -5.93 4.11 41.99
C ARG A 477 -6.56 4.93 40.89
N PHE A 478 -7.88 5.17 40.93
CA PHE A 478 -8.56 6.05 40.00
C PHE A 478 -8.35 7.53 40.34
N THR A 479 -7.10 7.94 40.59
CA THR A 479 -6.78 9.36 40.81
C THR A 479 -6.87 10.13 39.49
N THR A 480 -7.27 11.40 39.56
CA THR A 480 -7.65 12.24 38.40
C THR A 480 -6.54 12.47 37.37
N ALA A 481 -5.27 12.27 37.72
CA ALA A 481 -4.14 12.51 36.80
C ALA A 481 -3.65 11.25 36.07
N GLU A 482 -3.62 10.11 36.75
CA GLU A 482 -2.99 8.89 36.24
C GLU A 482 -4.00 7.82 35.85
N GLY A 483 -5.13 7.69 36.54
CA GLY A 483 -6.09 6.61 36.31
C GLY A 483 -5.51 5.21 36.52
N LEU A 484 -6.33 4.18 36.25
CA LEU A 484 -5.92 2.79 36.33
C LEU A 484 -5.20 2.38 35.02
N GLN A 485 -3.93 2.00 35.12
CA GLN A 485 -3.04 1.75 33.97
C GLN A 485 -2.94 0.27 33.60
N GLY A 486 -3.03 -0.04 32.30
CA GLY A 486 -2.82 -1.37 31.74
C GLY A 486 -1.99 -1.34 30.45
N ASP A 487 -1.79 -2.52 29.85
CA ASP A 487 -0.99 -2.65 28.63
C ASP A 487 -1.69 -1.97 27.43
N GLY A 488 -1.22 -0.79 27.04
CA GLY A 488 -1.76 -0.02 25.92
C GLY A 488 -3.05 0.73 26.22
N TYR A 489 -3.48 0.83 27.49
CA TYR A 489 -4.66 1.60 27.87
C TYR A 489 -4.60 2.19 29.28
N ARG A 490 -5.48 3.16 29.55
CA ARG A 490 -5.79 3.67 30.89
C ARG A 490 -7.29 3.82 31.09
N ILE A 491 -7.76 3.59 32.31
CA ILE A 491 -9.17 3.73 32.70
C ILE A 491 -9.30 4.86 33.71
N LEU A 492 -10.20 5.79 33.44
CA LEU A 492 -10.53 6.93 34.29
C LEU A 492 -11.85 6.69 35.00
N PHE A 493 -11.95 7.21 36.23
CA PHE A 493 -13.18 7.22 37.00
C PHE A 493 -13.25 8.47 37.86
N GLU A 494 -13.52 9.59 37.21
CA GLU A 494 -13.54 10.91 37.86
C GLU A 494 -14.67 10.95 38.91
N ASP A 495 -14.34 11.42 40.12
CA ASP A 495 -15.26 11.52 41.27
C ASP A 495 -15.99 10.21 41.64
N HIS A 496 -15.48 9.06 41.19
CA HIS A 496 -16.11 7.74 41.36
C HIS A 496 -17.60 7.74 40.98
N SER A 497 -17.95 8.48 39.93
CA SER A 497 -19.31 8.59 39.42
C SER A 497 -19.35 8.57 37.89
N ASP A 498 -20.51 8.22 37.33
CA ASP A 498 -20.75 8.31 35.89
C ASP A 498 -20.84 9.79 35.47
N MET A 499 -19.94 10.25 34.59
CA MET A 499 -19.88 11.66 34.19
C MET A 499 -21.20 12.18 33.58
N VAL A 500 -22.00 11.33 32.94
CA VAL A 500 -23.21 11.78 32.23
C VAL A 500 -24.44 11.72 33.13
N SER A 501 -24.64 10.63 33.86
CA SER A 501 -25.82 10.46 34.73
C SER A 501 -25.61 10.96 36.17
N ALA A 502 -24.36 11.22 36.57
CA ALA A 502 -23.94 11.50 37.93
C ALA A 502 -24.28 10.38 38.94
N GLU A 503 -24.47 9.14 38.46
CA GLU A 503 -24.66 7.97 39.32
C GLU A 503 -23.34 7.66 40.06
N GLU A 504 -23.36 7.72 41.39
CA GLU A 504 -22.21 7.41 42.24
C GLU A 504 -21.93 5.90 42.31
N PHE A 505 -20.67 5.52 42.48
CA PHE A 505 -20.27 4.13 42.65
C PHE A 505 -20.70 3.56 44.00
N ASP A 506 -21.51 2.50 43.98
CA ASP A 506 -21.77 1.63 45.12
C ASP A 506 -21.51 0.16 44.77
N LYS A 507 -20.59 -0.47 45.51
CA LYS A 507 -20.25 -1.89 45.39
C LYS A 507 -21.47 -2.80 45.54
N ASN A 508 -22.43 -2.43 46.39
CA ASN A 508 -23.59 -3.24 46.73
C ASN A 508 -24.79 -2.97 45.82
N ALA A 509 -24.75 -1.93 44.99
CA ALA A 509 -25.81 -1.63 44.06
C ALA A 509 -25.85 -2.65 42.91
N SER A 510 -27.03 -2.82 42.31
CA SER A 510 -27.19 -3.66 41.11
C SER A 510 -26.70 -2.97 39.83
N THR A 511 -26.12 -1.78 39.92
CA THR A 511 -25.69 -0.94 38.80
C THR A 511 -24.58 -1.63 38.01
N GLU A 512 -24.80 -1.79 36.71
CA GLU A 512 -23.82 -2.37 35.79
C GLU A 512 -22.89 -1.28 35.24
N TRP A 513 -21.59 -1.51 35.39
CA TRP A 513 -20.54 -0.60 34.93
C TRP A 513 -19.86 -1.16 33.68
N ILE A 514 -19.54 -0.27 32.75
CA ILE A 514 -18.91 -0.54 31.46
C ILE A 514 -17.84 0.53 31.19
N LEU A 515 -17.06 0.34 30.13
CA LEU A 515 -16.00 1.27 29.73
C LEU A 515 -16.40 1.99 28.44
N LEU A 516 -16.38 3.32 28.43
CA LEU A 516 -16.50 4.17 27.24
C LEU A 516 -15.12 4.63 26.79
N ARG A 517 -14.78 4.44 25.51
CA ARG A 517 -13.55 4.98 24.91
C ARG A 517 -13.63 6.50 24.77
N ARG A 518 -12.59 7.25 25.14
CA ARG A 518 -12.49 8.72 24.95
C ARG A 518 -11.85 9.14 23.62
N GLY A 519 -10.98 8.29 23.05
CA GLY A 519 -10.15 8.60 21.88
C GLY A 519 -10.52 7.83 20.61
N ALA A 520 -9.83 8.12 19.51
CA ALA A 520 -9.97 7.33 18.28
C ALA A 520 -9.52 5.87 18.50
N SER A 521 -10.23 4.92 17.89
CA SER A 521 -9.89 3.49 17.95
C SER A 521 -8.49 3.15 17.44
N THR A 522 -7.88 4.05 16.67
CA THR A 522 -6.54 3.91 16.09
C THR A 522 -5.41 4.45 16.97
N ALA A 523 -5.72 5.07 18.12
CA ALA A 523 -4.69 5.57 19.02
C ALA A 523 -3.82 4.43 19.58
N SER A 524 -2.51 4.68 19.71
CA SER A 524 -1.54 3.72 20.26
C SER A 524 -1.73 3.44 21.75
N HIS A 525 -2.36 4.39 22.47
CA HIS A 525 -2.76 4.23 23.86
C HIS A 525 -4.23 4.63 24.00
N GLN A 526 -5.05 3.70 24.44
CA GLN A 526 -6.50 3.89 24.53
C GLN A 526 -6.89 4.44 25.91
N VAL A 527 -7.76 5.45 25.92
CA VAL A 527 -8.28 6.01 27.18
C VAL A 527 -9.72 5.62 27.29
N TYR A 528 -10.07 4.99 28.41
CA TYR A 528 -11.42 4.57 28.75
C TYR A 528 -11.92 5.30 29.98
N GLU A 529 -13.23 5.34 30.13
CA GLU A 529 -13.91 5.91 31.27
C GLU A 529 -15.03 5.01 31.74
N LEU A 530 -15.15 4.84 33.06
CA LEU A 530 -16.22 4.07 33.66
C LEU A 530 -17.55 4.80 33.51
N MET A 531 -18.55 4.08 33.03
CA MET A 531 -19.90 4.56 32.76
C MET A 531 -20.90 3.47 33.11
N THR A 532 -22.14 3.83 33.44
CA THR A 532 -23.20 2.85 33.66
C THR A 532 -23.80 2.34 32.35
N SER A 533 -24.23 1.08 32.34
CA SER A 533 -24.95 0.47 31.19
C SER A 533 -26.25 1.23 30.87
N ALA A 534 -26.90 1.81 31.90
CA ALA A 534 -28.09 2.64 31.76
C ALA A 534 -27.79 3.94 30.96
N THR A 535 -26.69 4.63 31.26
CA THR A 535 -26.24 5.79 30.51
C THR A 535 -25.96 5.44 29.05
N ARG A 536 -25.25 4.34 28.78
CA ARG A 536 -25.05 3.86 27.40
C ARG A 536 -26.38 3.68 26.67
N HIS A 537 -27.36 3.06 27.31
CA HIS A 537 -28.67 2.84 26.70
C HIS A 537 -29.36 4.17 26.38
N ALA A 538 -29.33 5.13 27.31
CA ALA A 538 -29.88 6.47 27.11
C ALA A 538 -29.18 7.23 25.96
N LEU A 539 -27.85 7.13 25.85
CA LEU A 539 -27.08 7.75 24.77
C LEU A 539 -27.46 7.17 23.40
N PHE A 540 -27.61 5.85 23.29
CA PHE A 540 -28.08 5.22 22.05
C PHE A 540 -29.52 5.59 21.72
N SER A 541 -30.43 5.52 22.69
CA SER A 541 -31.86 5.82 22.47
C SER A 541 -32.10 7.28 22.07
N SER A 542 -31.28 8.20 22.55
CA SER A 542 -31.37 9.63 22.21
C SER A 542 -30.69 10.01 20.89
N GLY A 543 -29.91 9.10 20.29
CA GLY A 543 -29.10 9.41 19.10
C GLY A 543 -28.01 10.45 19.39
N SER A 544 -27.54 10.52 20.64
CA SER A 544 -26.54 11.50 21.05
C SER A 544 -25.21 11.27 20.32
N PRO A 545 -24.44 12.34 20.01
CA PRO A 545 -23.07 12.19 19.55
C PRO A 545 -22.20 11.62 20.67
N HIS A 546 -21.04 11.10 20.30
CA HIS A 546 -20.06 10.60 21.25
C HIS A 546 -19.62 11.69 22.24
N PRO A 547 -19.64 11.46 23.57
CA PRO A 547 -19.37 12.51 24.57
C PRO A 547 -18.02 13.24 24.39
N TYR A 548 -17.01 12.51 23.91
CA TYR A 548 -15.65 13.03 23.67
C TYR A 548 -15.28 13.27 22.21
N LEU A 549 -16.05 12.71 21.25
CA LEU A 549 -15.67 12.68 19.85
C LEU A 549 -16.78 13.34 19.03
N ARG A 550 -16.43 14.12 18.01
CA ARG A 550 -17.41 14.77 17.13
C ARG A 550 -17.98 13.80 16.07
N GLN A 551 -18.33 12.58 16.50
CA GLN A 551 -18.83 11.51 15.64
C GLN A 551 -20.04 10.80 16.28
N PRO A 552 -20.85 10.06 15.49
CA PRO A 552 -21.92 9.22 16.04
C PRO A 552 -21.38 8.14 16.97
N LEU A 553 -22.13 7.83 18.03
CA LEU A 553 -21.85 6.68 18.90
C LEU A 553 -22.05 5.35 18.18
N THR A 554 -21.14 4.43 18.42
CA THR A 554 -21.17 3.07 17.88
C THR A 554 -20.95 2.06 18.99
N ALA A 555 -21.37 0.80 18.76
CA ALA A 555 -21.14 -0.26 19.75
C ALA A 555 -19.65 -0.46 20.07
N SER A 556 -18.76 -0.21 19.09
CA SER A 556 -17.31 -0.33 19.24
C SER A 556 -16.65 0.74 20.12
N ASP A 557 -17.42 1.74 20.55
CA ASP A 557 -16.95 2.75 21.51
C ASP A 557 -17.01 2.25 22.96
N PHE A 558 -17.70 1.13 23.21
CA PHE A 558 -17.87 0.54 24.53
C PHE A 558 -17.14 -0.79 24.66
N ILE A 559 -16.64 -1.06 25.87
CA ILE A 559 -16.15 -2.37 26.30
C ILE A 559 -16.95 -2.76 27.54
N ASP A 560 -17.51 -3.97 27.55
CA ASP A 560 -18.34 -4.49 28.63
C ASP A 560 -18.05 -5.97 28.92
N GLY A 561 -18.77 -6.54 29.89
CA GLY A 561 -18.68 -7.95 30.22
C GLY A 561 -17.27 -8.41 30.59
N ILE A 562 -16.87 -9.55 30.04
CA ILE A 562 -15.55 -10.17 30.30
C ILE A 562 -14.41 -9.25 29.89
N ASP A 563 -14.52 -8.58 28.74
CA ASP A 563 -13.46 -7.69 28.25
C ASP A 563 -13.20 -6.53 29.24
N ALA A 564 -14.27 -5.94 29.78
CA ALA A 564 -14.14 -4.88 30.79
C ALA A 564 -13.58 -5.42 32.11
N LEU A 565 -14.04 -6.60 32.54
CA LEU A 565 -13.56 -7.25 33.75
C LEU A 565 -12.06 -7.54 33.67
N ASP A 566 -11.59 -8.07 32.53
CA ASP A 566 -10.18 -8.37 32.31
C ASP A 566 -9.30 -7.11 32.31
N MET A 567 -9.77 -6.03 31.68
CA MET A 567 -9.05 -4.76 31.70
C MET A 567 -8.96 -4.17 33.12
N LEU A 568 -10.01 -4.34 33.94
CA LEU A 568 -10.01 -3.88 35.33
C LEU A 568 -9.10 -4.76 36.22
N THR A 569 -9.00 -6.06 35.95
CA THR A 569 -8.19 -6.98 36.76
C THR A 569 -6.71 -6.97 36.38
N ALA A 570 -6.39 -6.87 35.09
CA ALA A 570 -5.03 -6.89 34.53
C ALA A 570 -4.21 -5.63 34.81
N ALA A 571 -4.86 -4.53 35.16
CA ALA A 571 -4.19 -3.26 35.44
C ALA A 571 -3.16 -3.41 36.58
N THR A 572 -1.92 -3.01 36.30
CA THR A 572 -0.79 -3.26 37.19
C THR A 572 -0.88 -2.44 38.47
N ALA A 573 -0.42 -3.04 39.59
CA ALA A 573 -0.01 -2.25 40.75
C ALA A 573 1.24 -1.45 40.34
N GLY A 574 1.12 -0.13 40.35
CA GLY A 574 2.21 0.78 39.98
C GLY A 574 3.52 0.38 40.64
N THR A 575 4.54 0.12 39.82
CA THR A 575 5.86 -0.28 40.26
C THR A 575 6.56 0.91 40.91
N VAL A 576 6.47 1.02 42.23
CA VAL A 576 7.44 1.79 43.01
C VAL A 576 8.69 0.94 43.15
N ALA A 577 9.64 1.07 42.22
CA ALA A 577 11.05 0.79 42.46
C ALA A 577 11.91 1.34 41.32
N ALA A 578 12.43 2.55 41.54
CA ALA A 578 13.60 3.03 40.83
C ALA A 578 14.81 2.14 41.17
N GLY A 579 15.58 1.76 40.13
CA GLY A 579 16.98 1.39 40.24
C GLY A 579 17.30 -0.06 40.57
N SER A 580 17.40 -0.91 39.55
CA SER A 580 18.50 -1.88 39.48
C SER A 580 18.82 -2.20 38.03
N VAL A 581 20.07 -1.89 37.68
CA VAL A 581 20.71 -2.20 36.40
C VAL A 581 21.07 -3.69 36.37
N VAL A 582 21.24 -4.22 35.14
CA VAL A 582 22.03 -5.40 34.70
C VAL A 582 21.23 -6.72 34.52
N PRO A 583 21.54 -7.60 33.52
CA PRO A 583 22.12 -7.42 32.17
C PRO A 583 21.23 -8.00 31.04
N GLU A 584 21.56 -7.63 29.80
CA GLU A 584 21.14 -8.35 28.58
C GLU A 584 21.52 -9.84 28.64
N THR A 585 20.51 -10.71 28.49
CA THR A 585 20.70 -12.08 28.03
C THR A 585 19.74 -12.34 26.87
N THR A 586 20.31 -12.38 25.68
CA THR A 586 19.68 -12.78 24.42
C THR A 586 19.24 -14.26 24.50
N PRO A 587 17.96 -14.60 24.30
CA PRO A 587 17.58 -15.98 24.04
C PRO A 587 17.82 -16.27 22.55
N GLN A 588 18.75 -17.18 22.26
CA GLN A 588 18.84 -17.83 20.95
C GLN A 588 17.53 -18.61 20.74
N MET A 589 16.68 -18.09 19.85
CA MET A 589 15.53 -18.82 19.36
C MET A 589 16.01 -19.71 18.20
N GLU A 590 16.09 -21.02 18.46
CA GLU A 590 16.42 -22.03 17.46
C GLU A 590 15.42 -21.99 16.30
N THR A 591 15.88 -21.45 15.18
CA THR A 591 15.26 -21.59 13.86
C THR A 591 15.29 -23.04 13.43
N ASN A 592 14.17 -23.75 13.59
CA ASN A 592 13.90 -24.97 12.83
C ASN A 592 12.38 -25.07 12.60
N LEU A 593 11.95 -24.71 11.38
CA LEU A 593 10.75 -25.16 10.64
C LEU A 593 10.24 -24.05 9.68
N THR A 594 11.02 -23.73 8.64
CA THR A 594 10.55 -22.88 7.51
C THR A 594 11.07 -23.35 6.15
N THR A 595 11.24 -24.65 5.96
CA THR A 595 11.66 -25.23 4.66
C THR A 595 10.64 -26.26 4.20
N GLU A 596 9.53 -25.79 3.64
CA GLU A 596 8.82 -26.51 2.57
C GLU A 596 7.74 -25.71 1.80
N TRP A 597 7.50 -24.44 2.10
CA TRP A 597 6.41 -23.67 1.46
C TRP A 597 6.85 -22.60 0.45
N THR A 598 8.11 -22.61 0.00
CA THR A 598 8.66 -21.68 -1.01
C THR A 598 8.59 -22.21 -2.46
N ARG A 599 7.75 -23.20 -2.75
CA ARG A 599 7.45 -23.62 -4.12
C ARG A 599 5.95 -23.75 -4.33
N LEU A 600 5.29 -22.61 -4.54
CA LEU A 600 4.10 -22.32 -5.34
C LEU A 600 3.79 -20.82 -5.18
#